data_AF-A0A8T1XLB7-F1
#
_entry.id   AF-A0A8T1XLB7-F1
#
_cell.length_a   1.000
_cell.length_b   1.000
_cell.length_c   1.000
_cell.angle_alpha   90.00
_cell.angle_beta   90.00
_cell.angle_gamma   90.00
#
_symmetry.space_group_name_H-M   'P 1'
#
loop_
_entity.id
_entity.type
_entity.pdbx_description
1 polymer ?
#
loop_
_entity_poly.entity_id
_entity_poly.type
_entity_poly.pdbx_seq_one_letter_code
_entity_poly.pdbx_strand_id
1 'polypeptide(L)'
;MKKGEVALVTIEPEYAFGSTVSRQELAVVPPNSTVNYEVDLVTIEKERELWDMNTEEKIEAAGKKKEEGNAKFKAGKYALASKRYEKAVKFIEYDTSFSEEEKKQAKALKVACNLKDVACKLKLKDYKQAEKLCTKVLELESTNVKALFVLVKAIPAMSVSFSNPSSSSSLLETIEGTL
;
A
#
# COMPACT_ATOMS: atom_id res chain seq x y z
N MET A 1 25.06 -1.86 6.89
CA MET A 1 25.81 -2.43 5.77
C MET A 1 26.13 -1.33 4.76
N LYS A 2 27.35 -1.33 4.23
CA LYS A 2 27.85 -0.43 3.18
C LYS A 2 27.72 -1.11 1.81
N LYS A 3 27.78 -0.32 0.74
CA LYS A 3 27.76 -0.86 -0.63
C LYS A 3 28.96 -1.82 -0.83
N GLY A 4 28.69 -3.03 -1.29
CA GLY A 4 29.66 -4.11 -1.48
C GLY A 4 29.99 -4.92 -0.22
N GLU A 5 29.29 -4.68 0.90
CA GLU A 5 29.49 -5.45 2.13
C GLU A 5 28.71 -6.77 2.09
N VAL A 6 29.39 -7.85 2.44
CA VAL A 6 28.82 -9.17 2.72
C VAL A 6 28.71 -9.30 4.23
N ALA A 7 27.52 -9.60 4.74
CA ALA A 7 27.33 -9.84 6.17
C ALA A 7 26.51 -11.10 6.42
N LEU A 8 26.94 -11.88 7.42
CA LEU A 8 26.16 -12.98 7.95
C LEU A 8 25.22 -12.44 9.03
N VAL A 9 23.91 -12.54 8.79
CA VAL A 9 22.87 -12.07 9.68
C VAL A 9 22.16 -13.26 10.31
N THR A 10 22.30 -13.42 11.62
CA THR A 10 21.54 -14.38 12.41
C THR A 10 20.22 -13.75 12.85
N ILE A 11 19.10 -14.36 12.45
CA ILE A 11 17.75 -13.87 12.73
C ILE A 11 17.07 -14.85 13.67
N GLU A 12 16.73 -14.37 14.87
CA GLU A 12 15.93 -15.10 15.85
C GLU A 12 14.54 -15.44 15.27
N PRO A 13 13.91 -16.54 15.73
CA PRO A 13 12.67 -17.03 15.14
C PRO A 13 11.53 -16.01 15.15
N GLU A 14 11.48 -15.12 16.13
CA GLU A 14 10.50 -14.02 16.22
C GLU A 14 10.55 -13.06 15.03
N TYR A 15 11.73 -12.87 14.43
CA TYR A 15 11.97 -11.97 13.30
C TYR A 15 12.14 -12.71 11.97
N ALA A 16 12.23 -14.04 11.99
CA ALA A 16 12.35 -14.90 10.82
C ALA A 16 10.97 -15.47 10.40
N PHE A 17 10.69 -16.74 10.72
CA PHE A 17 9.47 -17.45 10.29
C PHE A 17 8.46 -17.72 11.41
N GLY A 18 8.77 -17.26 12.64
CA GLY A 18 7.91 -17.39 13.79
C GLY A 18 7.56 -18.84 14.13
N SER A 19 6.36 -19.03 14.67
CA SER A 19 5.81 -20.33 15.05
C SER A 19 5.20 -21.11 13.89
N THR A 20 5.31 -20.61 12.65
CA THR A 20 4.74 -21.24 11.46
C THR A 20 5.80 -21.97 10.66
N VAL A 21 5.46 -23.19 10.20
CA VAL A 21 6.29 -23.91 9.22
C VAL A 21 6.31 -23.10 7.92
N SER A 22 7.49 -22.66 7.49
CA SER A 22 7.62 -21.97 6.20
C SER A 22 8.16 -22.93 5.14
N ARG A 23 7.40 -23.11 4.07
CA ARG A 23 7.87 -23.80 2.87
C ARG A 23 8.52 -22.77 1.98
N GLN A 24 9.85 -22.77 1.92
CA GLN A 24 10.58 -22.06 0.90
C GLN A 24 10.80 -22.95 -0.31
N GLU A 25 11.17 -22.32 -1.42
CA GLU A 25 11.39 -22.96 -2.72
C GLU A 25 12.49 -24.03 -2.67
N LEU A 26 13.44 -23.91 -1.73
CA LEU A 26 14.59 -24.80 -1.58
C LEU A 26 14.63 -25.60 -0.27
N ALA A 27 13.79 -25.26 0.73
CA ALA A 27 13.80 -25.92 2.04
C ALA A 27 12.50 -25.70 2.81
N VAL A 28 12.18 -26.62 3.72
CA VAL A 28 11.12 -26.45 4.72
C VAL A 28 11.77 -26.01 6.03
N VAL A 29 11.44 -24.81 6.50
CA VAL A 29 11.95 -24.30 7.78
C VAL A 29 10.97 -24.69 8.90
N PRO A 30 11.43 -25.44 9.92
CA PRO A 30 10.60 -25.80 11.07
C PRO A 30 10.17 -24.58 11.90
N PRO A 31 9.10 -24.70 12.70
CA PRO A 31 8.66 -23.64 13.61
C PRO A 31 9.76 -23.26 14.60
N ASN A 32 9.85 -21.97 14.96
CA ASN A 32 10.79 -21.44 15.94
C ASN A 32 12.28 -21.71 15.61
N SER A 33 12.63 -21.80 14.33
CA SER A 33 14.03 -21.97 13.92
C SER A 33 14.74 -20.63 13.75
N THR A 34 15.93 -20.50 14.34
CA THR A 34 16.87 -19.40 14.06
C THR A 34 17.48 -19.60 12.67
N VAL A 35 17.52 -18.55 11.85
CA VAL A 35 18.01 -18.62 10.46
C VAL A 35 19.21 -17.72 10.26
N ASN A 36 20.24 -18.23 9.59
CA ASN A 36 21.40 -17.45 9.19
C ASN A 36 21.28 -17.08 7.71
N TYR A 37 21.30 -15.79 7.40
CA TYR A 37 21.32 -15.27 6.03
C TYR A 37 22.67 -14.66 5.74
N GLU A 38 23.31 -15.10 4.66
CA GLU A 38 24.41 -14.36 4.06
C GLU A 38 23.80 -13.32 3.11
N VAL A 39 24.00 -12.04 3.40
CA VAL A 39 23.41 -10.93 2.67
C VAL A 39 24.51 -10.14 1.99
N ASP A 40 24.43 -10.06 0.67
CA ASP A 40 25.33 -9.26 -0.16
C ASP A 40 24.65 -7.95 -0.55
N LEU A 41 25.16 -6.83 -0.04
CA LEU A 41 24.61 -5.53 -0.34
C LEU A 41 25.24 -4.95 -1.63
N VAL A 42 24.70 -5.35 -2.78
CA VAL A 42 25.22 -4.96 -4.11
C VAL A 42 25.19 -3.44 -4.34
N THR A 43 24.04 -2.80 -4.09
CA THR A 43 23.83 -1.37 -4.29
C THR A 43 22.83 -0.81 -3.28
N ILE A 44 23.19 0.30 -2.63
CA ILE A 44 22.23 1.13 -1.88
C ILE A 44 21.94 2.37 -2.71
N GLU A 45 20.72 2.48 -3.22
CA GLU A 45 20.16 3.77 -3.63
C GLU A 45 19.41 4.33 -2.42
N LYS A 46 19.98 5.33 -1.75
CA LYS A 46 19.24 6.06 -0.72
C LYS A 46 18.13 6.82 -1.39
N GLU A 47 16.90 6.46 -1.05
CA GLU A 47 15.73 7.28 -1.34
C GLU A 47 15.97 8.64 -0.66
N ARG A 48 16.03 9.73 -1.43
CA ARG A 48 16.27 11.07 -0.86
C ARG A 48 15.23 11.36 0.22
N GLU A 49 15.64 11.98 1.31
CA GLU A 49 14.76 12.23 2.43
C GLU A 49 13.81 13.39 2.13
N LEU A 50 12.61 13.36 2.74
CA LEU A 50 11.50 14.28 2.46
C LEU A 50 11.85 15.77 2.56
N TRP A 51 12.89 16.12 3.30
CA TRP A 51 13.36 17.48 3.49
C TRP A 51 14.39 17.93 2.44
N ASP A 52 15.04 17.00 1.74
CA ASP A 52 16.05 17.29 0.70
C ASP A 52 15.44 17.41 -0.70
N MET A 53 14.16 17.05 -0.86
CA MET A 53 13.45 17.10 -2.14
C MET A 53 12.75 18.45 -2.35
N ASN A 54 12.88 19.00 -3.57
CA ASN A 54 12.07 20.15 -3.98
C ASN A 54 10.59 19.77 -4.16
N THR A 55 9.68 20.75 -4.26
CA THR A 55 8.23 20.50 -4.42
C THR A 55 7.89 19.62 -5.62
N GLU A 56 8.50 19.89 -6.77
CA GLU A 56 8.37 19.07 -7.98
C GLU A 56 8.89 17.63 -7.78
N GLU A 57 10.07 17.49 -7.17
CA GLU A 57 10.66 16.16 -6.89
C GLU A 57 9.77 15.34 -5.93
N LYS A 58 9.10 15.99 -4.96
CA LYS A 58 8.13 15.33 -4.06
C LYS A 58 6.93 14.78 -4.82
N ILE A 59 6.39 15.57 -5.77
CA ILE A 59 5.26 15.17 -6.61
C ILE A 59 5.66 14.00 -7.52
N GLU A 60 6.85 14.07 -8.13
CA GLU A 60 7.38 13.00 -8.98
C GLU A 60 7.64 11.71 -8.17
N ALA A 61 8.27 11.83 -7.00
CA ALA A 61 8.52 10.71 -6.10
C ALA A 61 7.21 10.04 -5.66
N ALA A 62 6.19 10.83 -5.31
CA ALA A 62 4.86 10.30 -5.01
C ALA A 62 4.23 9.58 -6.22
N GLY A 63 4.40 10.13 -7.42
CA GLY A 63 4.01 9.49 -8.68
C GLY A 63 4.66 8.13 -8.88
N LYS A 64 5.98 8.04 -8.71
CA LYS A 64 6.73 6.77 -8.80
C LYS A 64 6.27 5.76 -7.76
N LYS A 65 6.01 6.19 -6.52
CA LYS A 65 5.49 5.31 -5.45
C LYS A 65 4.10 4.79 -5.74
N LYS A 66 3.24 5.59 -6.36
CA LYS A 66 1.92 5.15 -6.84
C LYS A 66 2.07 4.04 -7.89
N GLU A 67 3.01 4.16 -8.82
CA GLU A 67 3.27 3.13 -9.83
C GLU A 67 3.83 1.83 -9.25
N GLU A 68 4.76 1.92 -8.29
CA GLU A 68 5.22 0.77 -7.52
C GLU A 68 4.04 0.08 -6.81
N GLY A 69 3.13 0.86 -6.22
CA GLY A 69 1.89 0.37 -5.62
C GLY A 69 1.02 -0.37 -6.64
N ASN A 70 0.84 0.20 -7.83
CA ASN A 70 0.06 -0.42 -8.91
C ASN A 70 0.67 -1.76 -9.35
N ALA A 71 2.00 -1.84 -9.46
CA ALA A 71 2.69 -3.08 -9.81
C ALA A 71 2.45 -4.16 -8.73
N LYS A 72 2.56 -3.80 -7.44
CA LYS A 72 2.28 -4.73 -6.33
C LYS A 72 0.80 -5.12 -6.25
N PHE A 73 -0.11 -4.21 -6.59
CA PHE A 73 -1.54 -4.49 -6.65
C PHE A 73 -1.85 -5.53 -7.73
N LYS A 74 -1.31 -5.37 -8.94
CA LYS A 74 -1.44 -6.35 -10.03
C LYS A 74 -0.84 -7.72 -9.66
N ALA A 75 0.23 -7.73 -8.86
CA ALA A 75 0.84 -8.95 -8.33
C ALA A 75 0.07 -9.59 -7.15
N GLY A 76 -1.12 -9.09 -6.81
CA GLY A 76 -1.94 -9.60 -5.69
C GLY A 76 -1.39 -9.29 -4.28
N LYS A 77 -0.29 -8.53 -4.18
CA LYS A 77 0.35 -8.19 -2.90
C LYS A 77 -0.26 -6.92 -2.31
N TYR A 78 -1.55 -6.98 -1.96
CA TYR A 78 -2.35 -5.81 -1.53
C TYR A 78 -1.80 -5.09 -0.30
N ALA A 79 -1.28 -5.82 0.70
CA ALA A 79 -0.69 -5.21 1.90
C ALA A 79 0.58 -4.39 1.59
N LEU A 80 1.40 -4.86 0.64
CA LEU A 80 2.57 -4.12 0.18
C LEU A 80 2.18 -2.94 -0.71
N ALA A 81 1.17 -3.12 -1.57
CA ALA A 81 0.64 -2.04 -2.40
C ALA A 81 0.12 -0.89 -1.54
N SER A 82 -0.69 -1.20 -0.52
CA SER A 82 -1.21 -0.26 0.48
C SER A 82 -0.10 0.59 1.11
N LYS A 83 0.97 -0.05 1.63
CA LYS A 83 2.13 0.66 2.18
C LYS A 83 2.81 1.61 1.18
N ARG A 84 2.82 1.30 -0.11
CA ARG A 84 3.42 2.17 -1.14
C ARG A 84 2.54 3.39 -1.42
N TYR A 85 1.22 3.23 -1.46
CA TYR A 85 0.29 4.36 -1.59
C TYR A 85 0.32 5.27 -0.36
N GLU A 86 0.34 4.71 0.84
CA GLU A 86 0.47 5.49 2.08
C GLU A 86 1.78 6.31 2.08
N LYS A 87 2.90 5.71 1.64
CA LYS A 87 4.16 6.45 1.46
C LYS A 87 4.01 7.57 0.44
N ALA A 88 3.40 7.31 -0.72
CA ALA A 88 3.19 8.33 -1.75
C ALA A 88 2.43 9.55 -1.20
N VAL A 89 1.38 9.34 -0.41
CA VAL A 89 0.61 10.42 0.21
C VAL A 89 1.45 11.22 1.19
N LYS A 90 2.30 10.56 2.00
CA LYS A 90 3.20 11.23 2.95
C LYS A 90 4.19 12.19 2.27
N PHE A 91 4.67 11.86 1.06
CA PHE A 91 5.56 12.74 0.29
C PHE A 91 4.95 14.09 -0.03
N ILE A 92 3.64 14.12 -0.24
CA ILE A 92 2.88 15.30 -0.65
C ILE A 92 1.94 15.82 0.45
N GLU A 93 1.98 15.25 1.66
CA GLU A 93 1.09 15.61 2.77
C GLU A 93 1.31 17.05 3.21
N TYR A 94 2.58 17.45 3.40
CA TYR A 94 2.99 18.80 3.76
C TYR A 94 3.19 19.67 2.51
N ASP A 95 2.17 20.47 2.18
CA ASP A 95 2.10 21.31 0.99
C ASP A 95 2.30 22.82 1.28
N THR A 96 2.88 23.15 2.44
CA THR A 96 3.12 24.54 2.87
C THR A 96 4.00 25.36 1.92
N SER A 97 4.86 24.70 1.15
CA SER A 97 5.77 25.35 0.18
C SER A 97 5.30 25.25 -1.28
N PHE A 98 4.13 24.66 -1.53
CA PHE A 98 3.66 24.34 -2.89
C PHE A 98 2.97 25.56 -3.51
N SER A 99 3.16 25.77 -4.82
CA SER A 99 2.34 26.69 -5.61
C SER A 99 0.89 26.22 -5.71
N GLU A 100 -0.04 27.08 -6.14
CA GLU A 100 -1.44 26.68 -6.32
C GLU A 100 -1.60 25.57 -7.38
N GLU A 101 -0.80 25.62 -8.44
CA GLU A 101 -0.75 24.57 -9.47
C GLU A 101 -0.23 23.25 -8.90
N GLU A 102 0.84 23.28 -8.11
CA GLU A 102 1.43 22.10 -7.46
C GLU A 102 0.48 21.50 -6.41
N LYS A 103 -0.20 22.34 -5.62
CA LYS A 103 -1.24 21.89 -4.68
C LYS A 103 -2.36 21.15 -5.41
N LYS A 104 -2.78 21.63 -6.58
CA LYS A 104 -3.79 20.96 -7.40
C LYS A 104 -3.30 19.58 -7.88
N GLN A 105 -2.05 19.49 -8.34
CA GLN A 105 -1.44 18.21 -8.74
C GLN A 105 -1.29 17.24 -7.55
N ALA A 106 -0.77 17.73 -6.42
CA ALA A 106 -0.64 16.97 -5.18
C ALA A 106 -2.00 16.47 -4.69
N LYS A 107 -3.03 17.31 -4.70
CA LYS A 107 -4.39 16.93 -4.32
C LYS A 107 -4.94 15.82 -5.22
N ALA A 108 -4.79 15.93 -6.54
CA ALA A 108 -5.20 14.89 -7.47
C ALA A 108 -4.45 13.56 -7.23
N LEU A 109 -3.15 13.63 -6.95
CA LEU A 109 -2.35 12.45 -6.58
C LEU A 109 -2.76 11.85 -5.24
N LYS A 110 -3.03 12.67 -4.20
CA LYS A 110 -3.55 12.23 -2.89
C LYS A 110 -4.83 11.42 -3.08
N VAL A 111 -5.79 11.97 -3.83
CA VAL A 111 -7.06 11.29 -4.14
C VAL A 111 -6.82 9.97 -4.88
N ALA A 112 -6.00 9.97 -5.93
CA ALA A 112 -5.70 8.77 -6.70
C ALA A 112 -5.06 7.66 -5.85
N CYS A 113 -4.08 8.01 -5.00
CA CYS A 113 -3.42 7.05 -4.10
C CYS A 113 -4.37 6.50 -3.05
N ASN A 114 -5.17 7.36 -2.40
CA ASN A 114 -6.14 6.93 -1.39
C ASN A 114 -7.21 6.00 -1.99
N LEU A 115 -7.69 6.27 -3.21
CA LEU A 115 -8.65 5.38 -3.90
C LEU A 115 -8.07 4.00 -4.17
N LYS A 116 -6.81 3.94 -4.61
CA LYS A 116 -6.12 2.66 -4.80
C LYS A 116 -5.89 1.94 -3.47
N ASP A 117 -5.63 2.68 -2.41
CA ASP A 117 -5.47 2.11 -1.08
C ASP A 117 -6.80 1.56 -0.54
N VAL A 118 -7.93 2.27 -0.71
CA VAL A 118 -9.28 1.74 -0.42
C VAL A 118 -9.49 0.39 -1.12
N ALA A 119 -9.15 0.29 -2.41
CA ALA A 119 -9.24 -0.98 -3.13
C ALA A 119 -8.36 -2.08 -2.52
N CYS A 120 -7.17 -1.73 -2.03
CA CYS A 120 -6.30 -2.66 -1.29
C CYS A 120 -6.95 -3.12 0.02
N LYS A 121 -7.43 -2.17 0.84
CA LYS A 121 -8.05 -2.46 2.14
C LYS A 121 -9.31 -3.31 1.99
N LEU A 122 -10.12 -3.07 0.95
CA LEU A 122 -11.26 -3.92 0.59
C LEU A 122 -10.85 -5.35 0.26
N LYS A 123 -9.80 -5.56 -0.55
CA LYS A 123 -9.26 -6.90 -0.84
C LYS A 123 -8.68 -7.58 0.41
N LEU A 124 -8.18 -6.80 1.36
CA LEU A 124 -7.69 -7.27 2.66
C LEU A 124 -8.79 -7.43 3.72
N LYS A 125 -10.05 -7.11 3.40
CA LYS A 125 -11.18 -7.09 4.34
C LYS A 125 -10.98 -6.15 5.54
N ASP A 126 -10.12 -5.14 5.42
CA ASP A 126 -9.93 -4.09 6.42
C ASP A 126 -10.90 -2.93 6.16
N TYR A 127 -12.16 -3.17 6.46
CA TYR A 127 -13.26 -2.24 6.21
C TYR A 127 -13.13 -0.95 7.02
N LYS A 128 -12.58 -1.03 8.23
CA LYS A 128 -12.42 0.12 9.13
C LYS A 128 -11.41 1.14 8.59
N GLN A 129 -10.29 0.66 8.03
CA GLN A 129 -9.34 1.56 7.37
C GLN A 129 -9.86 2.05 6.03
N ALA A 130 -10.58 1.20 5.28
CA ALA A 130 -11.22 1.60 4.03
C ALA A 130 -12.16 2.79 4.26
N GLU A 131 -13.06 2.73 5.25
CA GLU A 131 -14.00 3.81 5.59
C GLU A 131 -13.28 5.13 5.90
N LYS A 132 -12.21 5.10 6.71
CA LYS A 132 -11.43 6.31 7.02
C LYS A 132 -10.82 6.93 5.76
N LEU A 133 -10.29 6.11 4.86
CA LEU A 133 -9.72 6.57 3.60
C LEU A 133 -10.82 7.12 2.68
N CYS A 134 -11.99 6.49 2.67
CA CYS A 134 -13.17 6.97 1.94
C CYS A 134 -13.55 8.39 2.36
N THR A 135 -13.67 8.64 3.68
CA THR A 135 -14.01 9.97 4.22
C THR A 135 -12.95 11.01 3.84
N LYS A 136 -11.66 10.68 3.97
CA LYS A 136 -10.57 11.57 3.53
C LYS A 136 -10.64 11.92 2.06
N VAL A 137 -11.00 10.97 1.19
CA VAL A 137 -11.15 11.23 -0.24
C VAL A 137 -12.33 12.17 -0.51
N LEU A 138 -13.45 12.00 0.20
CA LEU A 138 -14.62 12.88 0.06
C LEU A 138 -14.35 14.30 0.56
N GLU A 139 -13.57 14.45 1.63
CA GLU A 139 -13.13 15.76 2.12
C GLU A 139 -12.23 16.49 1.11
N LEU A 140 -11.38 15.74 0.39
CA LEU A 140 -10.51 16.30 -0.63
C LEU A 140 -11.27 16.59 -1.94
N GLU A 141 -11.97 15.60 -2.50
CA GLU A 141 -12.78 15.75 -3.71
C GLU A 141 -14.16 15.13 -3.54
N SER A 142 -15.14 15.97 -3.22
CA SER A 142 -16.55 15.59 -3.09
C SER A 142 -17.29 15.42 -4.43
N THR A 143 -16.72 15.92 -5.53
CA THR A 143 -17.36 15.96 -6.86
C THR A 143 -16.87 14.91 -7.84
N ASN A 144 -15.87 14.10 -7.47
CA ASN A 144 -15.29 13.12 -8.38
C ASN A 144 -16.17 11.87 -8.47
N VAL A 145 -16.98 11.76 -9.52
CA VAL A 145 -17.94 10.66 -9.74
C VAL A 145 -17.27 9.29 -9.71
N LYS A 146 -16.03 9.16 -10.20
CA LYS A 146 -15.28 7.89 -10.15
C LYS A 146 -14.87 7.53 -8.73
N ALA A 147 -14.45 8.53 -7.95
CA ALA A 147 -14.15 8.35 -6.54
C ALA A 147 -15.42 7.88 -5.81
N LEU A 148 -16.50 8.69 -5.91
CA LEU A 148 -17.82 8.37 -5.35
C LEU A 148 -18.29 6.97 -5.71
N PHE A 149 -18.16 6.52 -6.96
CA PHE A 149 -18.59 5.19 -7.36
C PHE A 149 -17.83 4.06 -6.65
N VAL A 150 -16.51 4.19 -6.51
CA VAL A 150 -15.69 3.21 -5.75
C VAL A 150 -16.06 3.21 -4.28
N LEU A 151 -16.35 4.38 -3.71
CA LEU A 151 -16.78 4.52 -2.32
C LEU A 151 -18.17 3.94 -2.09
N VAL A 152 -19.14 4.25 -2.95
CA VAL A 152 -20.49 3.69 -2.93
C VAL A 152 -20.44 2.17 -3.06
N LYS A 153 -19.52 1.61 -3.85
CA LYS A 153 -19.29 0.16 -3.92
C LYS A 153 -18.66 -0.41 -2.65
N ALA A 154 -17.82 0.36 -1.96
CA ALA A 154 -17.21 -0.03 -0.70
C ALA A 154 -18.24 -0.05 0.45
N ILE A 155 -19.18 0.89 0.48
CA ILE A 155 -20.14 1.09 1.59
C ILE A 155 -20.94 -0.17 1.94
N PRO A 156 -21.56 -0.90 0.99
CA PRO A 156 -22.26 -2.16 1.28
C PRO A 156 -21.34 -3.23 1.87
N ALA A 157 -20.11 -3.36 1.37
CA ALA A 157 -19.15 -4.33 1.90
C ALA A 157 -18.74 -3.98 3.35
N MET A 158 -18.68 -2.68 3.68
CA MET A 158 -18.43 -2.19 5.03
C MET A 158 -19.64 -2.40 5.95
N SER A 159 -20.86 -2.14 5.49
CA SER A 159 -22.08 -2.33 6.30
C SER A 159 -22.44 -3.79 6.55
N VAL A 160 -22.20 -4.69 5.57
CA VAL A 160 -22.45 -6.13 5.71
C VAL A 160 -21.47 -6.80 6.67
N SER A 161 -20.26 -6.24 6.87
CA SER A 161 -19.32 -6.76 7.87
C SER A 161 -19.81 -6.61 9.33
N PHE A 162 -20.79 -5.73 9.58
CA PHE A 162 -21.50 -5.64 10.85
C PHE A 162 -22.71 -6.60 10.94
N SER A 163 -23.13 -7.19 9.81
CA SER A 163 -24.27 -8.09 9.71
C SER A 163 -23.92 -9.38 8.96
N ASN A 164 -23.31 -10.32 9.71
CA ASN A 164 -23.13 -11.76 9.43
C ASN A 164 -22.04 -12.19 8.41
N PRO A 165 -21.12 -13.10 8.78
CA PRO A 165 -19.99 -13.53 7.94
C PRO A 165 -20.28 -14.66 6.93
N SER A 166 -21.50 -15.17 6.83
CA SER A 166 -21.82 -16.44 6.15
C SER A 166 -22.21 -16.34 4.66
N SER A 167 -22.38 -15.15 4.08
CA SER A 167 -22.94 -14.99 2.72
C SER A 167 -21.98 -14.39 1.67
N SER A 168 -20.68 -14.29 1.99
CA SER A 168 -19.74 -13.44 1.25
C SER A 168 -19.18 -13.98 -0.08
N SER A 169 -19.59 -15.18 -0.53
CA SER A 169 -19.00 -15.80 -1.73
C SER A 169 -19.66 -15.38 -3.05
N SER A 170 -20.91 -14.90 -3.05
CA SER A 170 -21.70 -14.74 -4.29
C SER A 170 -21.62 -13.35 -4.94
N LEU A 171 -21.25 -12.29 -4.20
CA LEU A 171 -21.28 -10.92 -4.72
C LEU A 171 -19.96 -10.45 -5.32
N LEU A 172 -18.85 -11.16 -5.09
CA LEU A 172 -17.54 -10.82 -5.68
C LEU A 172 -17.41 -11.32 -7.14
N GLU A 173 -18.11 -12.39 -7.53
CA GLU A 173 -18.05 -12.94 -8.89
C GLU A 173 -18.87 -12.14 -9.91
N THR A 174 -19.89 -11.40 -9.50
CA THR A 174 -20.75 -10.65 -10.45
C THR A 174 -20.06 -9.41 -11.05
N ILE A 175 -18.92 -8.99 -10.51
CA ILE A 175 -18.25 -7.73 -10.91
C ILE A 175 -17.05 -7.97 -11.82
N GLU A 176 -16.50 -9.19 -11.88
CA GLU A 176 -15.42 -9.53 -12.81
C GLU A 176 -15.91 -9.78 -14.25
N GLY A 177 -17.23 -9.83 -14.47
CA GLY A 177 -17.84 -10.09 -15.78
C GLY A 177 -18.30 -8.87 -16.58
N THR A 178 -17.90 -7.65 -16.23
CA THR A 178 -18.27 -6.44 -17.01
C THR A 178 -17.08 -5.49 -17.20
N LEU A 179 -15.97 -6.06 -17.67
CA LEU A 179 -14.92 -5.35 -18.39
C LEU A 179 -14.61 -6.10 -19.68
#